data_AF-A0A960UC83-F1
#
_entry.id   AF-A0A960UC83-F1
#
_cell.length_a   1.000
_cell.length_b   1.000
_cell.length_c   1.000
_cell.angle_alpha   90.00
_cell.angle_beta   90.00
_cell.angle_gamma   90.00
#
_symmetry.space_group_name_H-M   'P 1'
#
loop_
_entity.id
_entity.type
_entity.pdbx_description
1 polymer ?
#
loop_
_entity_poly.entity_id
_entity_poly.type
_entity_poly.pdbx_seq_one_letter_code
_entity_poly.pdbx_strand_id
1 'polypeptide(L)'
;PFFLWIGIFSVSLVAQFWSFANDLYTPEQGKRLFAILGFGASAGAVFGATSVKGLIAPLGLMGSLLVAGAVLLVSLVFTNWVDARASDRRPAVAKQVEEPMGDENPYRLVFGRRYLLLIALLILLLNWVNSTGEYILGKVVSEAARAAAAATPGAPAGFVNDSIGRFYGDFYGVVNAASLVVQLFLVSRILKYIGVRAALLILPVIAFAGYALAAFVPVLGIIRWSKTAENATDYSLMNTLKGVLFLPTTREEKYKAKQAIDTLFMRAGDVLSAALVFAGTTWLGFAARQFALVNLGLVLVWLVIALRIGREFQRLTAAKG
;
A
#
# COMPACT_ATOMS: atom_id res chain seq x y z
N PRO A 1 9.63 -15.05 -11.19
CA PRO A 1 10.97 -14.62 -10.70
C PRO A 1 11.02 -13.14 -10.32
N PHE A 2 10.76 -12.22 -11.25
CA PHE A 2 10.84 -10.77 -11.00
C PHE A 2 9.88 -10.28 -9.91
N PHE A 3 8.60 -10.70 -9.95
CA PHE A 3 7.60 -10.28 -8.95
C PHE A 3 7.86 -10.85 -7.54
N LEU A 4 8.50 -12.02 -7.44
CA LEU A 4 8.93 -12.56 -6.14
C LEU A 4 10.13 -11.77 -5.61
N TRP A 5 11.11 -11.49 -6.47
CA TRP A 5 12.28 -10.69 -6.14
C TRP A 5 11.88 -9.29 -5.69
N ILE A 6 11.04 -8.57 -6.44
CA ILE A 6 10.61 -7.22 -6.07
C ILE A 6 9.84 -7.21 -4.76
N GLY A 7 9.00 -8.24 -4.50
CA GLY A 7 8.29 -8.37 -3.23
C GLY A 7 9.22 -8.52 -2.03
N ILE A 8 10.20 -9.42 -2.12
CA ILE A 8 11.20 -9.63 -1.07
C ILE A 8 12.07 -8.37 -0.90
N PHE A 9 12.51 -7.81 -2.02
CA PHE A 9 13.37 -6.62 -2.06
C PHE A 9 12.69 -5.42 -1.41
N SER A 10 11.44 -5.11 -1.79
CA SER A 10 10.72 -3.96 -1.27
C SER A 10 10.50 -4.02 0.24
N VAL A 11 10.24 -5.21 0.80
CA VAL A 11 10.09 -5.36 2.26
C VAL A 11 11.43 -5.28 2.97
N SER A 12 12.44 -5.97 2.46
CA SER A 12 13.77 -6.04 3.08
C SER A 12 14.46 -4.68 3.07
N LEU A 13 14.37 -3.95 1.96
CA LEU A 13 14.98 -2.62 1.81
C LEU A 13 14.42 -1.64 2.83
N VAL A 14 13.09 -1.59 2.99
CA VAL A 14 12.44 -0.68 3.95
C VAL A 14 12.81 -1.04 5.39
N ALA A 15 12.82 -2.33 5.73
CA ALA A 15 13.22 -2.77 7.06
C ALA A 15 14.68 -2.41 7.38
N GLN A 16 15.61 -2.67 6.45
CA GLN A 16 17.02 -2.33 6.60
C GLN A 16 17.24 -0.82 6.70
N PHE A 17 16.54 -0.04 5.88
CA PHE A 17 16.61 1.43 5.93
C PHE A 17 16.22 1.98 7.30
N TRP A 18 15.10 1.50 7.88
CA TRP A 18 14.68 1.95 9.21
C TRP A 18 15.62 1.47 10.31
N SER A 19 16.19 0.27 10.19
CA SER A 19 17.24 -0.21 11.10
C SER A 19 18.45 0.74 11.08
N PHE A 20 18.97 1.03 9.89
CA PHE A 20 20.11 1.93 9.70
C PHE A 20 19.82 3.34 10.23
N ALA A 21 18.62 3.88 9.98
CA ALA A 21 18.23 5.18 10.52
C ALA A 21 18.15 5.20 12.06
N ASN A 22 17.70 4.11 12.69
CA ASN A 22 17.69 3.98 14.15
C ASN A 22 19.11 3.88 14.72
N ASP A 23 20.03 3.22 14.01
CA ASP A 23 21.44 3.10 14.43
C ASP A 23 22.19 4.45 14.37
N LEU A 24 21.72 5.36 13.51
CA LEU A 24 22.35 6.67 13.28
C LEU A 24 21.83 7.78 14.20
N TYR A 25 20.55 7.77 14.56
CA TYR A 25 19.89 8.92 15.17
C TYR A 25 19.39 8.65 16.58
N THR A 26 19.60 9.61 17.49
CA THR A 26 19.03 9.54 18.84
C THR A 26 17.51 9.78 18.81
N PRO A 27 16.75 9.36 19.85
CA PRO A 27 15.31 9.59 19.91
C PRO A 27 14.89 11.07 19.79
N GLU A 28 15.73 11.98 20.27
CA GLU A 28 15.50 13.44 20.21
C GLU A 28 15.70 13.99 18.79
N GLN A 29 16.73 13.52 18.09
CA GLN A 29 16.98 13.83 16.68
C GLN A 29 15.87 13.23 15.79
N GLY A 30 15.44 12.02 16.12
CA GLY A 30 14.46 11.26 15.35
C GLY A 30 13.12 11.98 15.18
N LYS A 31 12.68 12.77 16.17
CA LYS A 31 11.39 13.50 16.13
C LYS A 31 11.22 14.40 14.91
N ARG A 32 12.30 15.01 14.39
CA ARG A 32 12.25 15.86 13.19
C ARG A 32 12.75 15.14 11.95
N LEU A 33 13.82 14.35 12.08
CA LEU A 33 14.44 13.64 10.96
C LEU A 33 13.52 12.55 10.39
N PHE A 34 12.78 11.80 11.21
CA PHE A 34 11.91 10.74 10.71
C PHE A 34 10.73 11.27 9.89
N ALA A 35 10.24 12.47 10.20
CA ALA A 35 9.23 13.15 9.39
C ALA A 35 9.78 13.51 8.00
N ILE A 36 11.04 13.98 7.92
CA ILE A 36 11.73 14.26 6.67
C ILE A 36 11.99 12.97 5.87
N LEU A 37 12.41 11.88 6.54
CA LEU A 37 12.59 10.58 5.90
C LEU A 37 11.27 10.03 5.34
N GLY A 38 10.18 10.15 6.09
CA GLY A 38 8.84 9.75 5.64
C GLY A 38 8.33 10.58 4.46
N PHE A 39 8.62 11.89 4.44
CA PHE A 39 8.37 12.74 3.28
C PHE A 39 9.20 12.29 2.07
N GLY A 40 10.49 12.02 2.25
CA GLY A 40 11.37 11.51 1.19
C GLY A 40 10.87 10.21 0.59
N ALA A 41 10.41 9.26 1.41
CA ALA A 41 9.81 8.02 0.94
C ALA A 41 8.56 8.27 0.08
N SER A 42 7.67 9.17 0.52
CA SER A 42 6.44 9.51 -0.20
C SER A 42 6.71 10.27 -1.50
N ALA A 43 7.62 11.25 -1.47
CA ALA A 43 8.05 12.01 -2.64
C ALA A 43 8.75 11.11 -3.67
N GLY A 44 9.61 10.19 -3.21
CA GLY A 44 10.27 9.20 -4.06
C GLY A 44 9.29 8.26 -4.75
N ALA A 45 8.23 7.83 -4.04
CA ALA A 45 7.17 7.00 -4.64
C ALA A 45 6.42 7.75 -5.76
N VAL A 46 6.05 9.02 -5.53
CA VAL A 46 5.38 9.85 -6.55
C VAL A 46 6.31 10.12 -7.73
N PHE A 47 7.56 10.51 -7.46
CA PHE A 47 8.55 10.78 -8.50
C PHE A 47 8.86 9.54 -9.33
N GLY A 48 9.04 8.38 -8.68
CA GLY A 48 9.26 7.11 -9.37
C GLY A 48 8.08 6.75 -10.28
N ALA A 49 6.84 6.78 -9.76
CA ALA A 49 5.66 6.44 -10.54
C ALA A 49 5.41 7.38 -11.74
N THR A 50 5.67 8.67 -11.57
CA THR A 50 5.47 9.67 -12.64
C THR A 50 6.59 9.62 -13.69
N SER A 51 7.83 9.35 -13.28
CA SER A 51 8.99 9.30 -14.17
C SER A 51 8.95 8.11 -15.14
N VAL A 52 8.33 6.99 -14.75
CA VAL A 52 8.23 5.79 -15.59
C VAL A 52 7.58 6.08 -16.95
N LYS A 53 6.53 6.93 -17.01
CA LYS A 53 5.87 7.30 -18.27
C LYS A 53 6.82 8.03 -19.22
N GLY A 54 7.67 8.92 -18.69
CA GLY A 54 8.67 9.67 -19.45
C GLY A 54 9.90 8.84 -19.83
N LEU A 55 10.21 7.79 -19.09
CA LEU A 55 11.35 6.90 -19.34
C LEU A 55 11.03 5.78 -20.34
N ILE A 56 9.81 5.23 -20.30
CA ILE A 56 9.40 4.17 -21.23
C ILE A 56 9.35 4.68 -22.67
N ALA A 57 8.93 5.94 -22.89
CA ALA A 57 8.80 6.50 -24.24
C ALA A 57 10.13 6.50 -25.04
N PRO A 58 11.28 6.95 -24.49
CA PRO A 58 12.57 6.90 -25.19
C PRO A 58 13.36 5.60 -25.00
N LEU A 59 13.23 4.90 -23.86
CA LEU A 59 14.14 3.80 -23.49
C LEU A 59 13.49 2.40 -23.50
N GLY A 60 12.16 2.34 -23.68
CA GLY A 60 11.40 1.10 -23.54
C GLY A 60 11.40 0.55 -22.11
N LEU A 61 10.77 -0.62 -21.93
CA LEU A 61 10.62 -1.26 -20.62
C LEU A 61 11.98 -1.68 -20.01
N MET A 62 12.85 -2.32 -20.81
CA MET A 62 14.14 -2.82 -20.34
C MET A 62 15.07 -1.66 -19.95
N GLY A 63 15.12 -0.58 -20.75
CA GLY A 63 15.93 0.59 -20.44
C GLY A 63 15.45 1.28 -19.16
N SER A 64 14.13 1.32 -18.91
CA SER A 64 13.56 1.85 -17.66
C SER A 64 14.00 1.04 -16.42
N LEU A 65 14.12 -0.28 -16.53
CA LEU A 65 14.63 -1.14 -15.46
C LEU A 65 16.12 -0.90 -15.17
N LEU A 66 16.93 -0.62 -16.21
CA LEU A 66 18.34 -0.25 -16.02
C LEU A 66 18.49 1.10 -15.31
N VAL A 67 17.65 2.08 -15.63
CA VAL A 67 17.61 3.36 -14.90
C VAL A 67 17.25 3.13 -13.43
N ALA A 68 16.27 2.28 -13.13
CA ALA A 68 15.95 1.92 -11.75
C ALA A 68 17.14 1.28 -11.02
N GLY A 69 17.88 0.38 -11.70
CA GLY A 69 19.13 -0.19 -11.18
C GLY A 69 20.21 0.86 -10.89
N ALA A 70 20.38 1.84 -11.79
CA ALA A 70 21.32 2.95 -11.58
C ALA A 70 20.93 3.83 -10.38
N VAL A 71 19.64 4.13 -10.20
CA VAL A 71 19.13 4.87 -9.04
C VAL A 71 19.41 4.10 -7.74
N LEU A 72 19.24 2.77 -7.74
CA LEU A 72 19.59 1.95 -6.57
C LEU A 72 21.10 1.99 -6.27
N LEU A 73 21.97 1.95 -7.28
CA LEU A 73 23.42 2.10 -7.08
C LEU A 73 23.77 3.47 -6.50
N VAL A 74 23.15 4.54 -6.99
CA VAL A 74 23.33 5.89 -6.44
C VAL A 74 22.87 5.94 -4.98
N SER A 75 21.74 5.32 -4.65
CA SER A 75 21.25 5.24 -3.27
C SER A 75 22.21 4.47 -2.34
N LEU A 76 22.87 3.42 -2.86
CA LEU A 76 23.88 2.67 -2.13
C LEU A 76 25.12 3.52 -1.86
N VAL A 77 25.58 4.29 -2.86
CA VAL A 77 26.70 5.23 -2.70
C VAL A 77 26.38 6.27 -1.62
N PHE A 78 25.19 6.87 -1.66
CA PHE A 78 24.77 7.82 -0.61
C PHE A 78 24.68 7.18 0.76
N THR A 79 24.15 5.96 0.86
CA THR A 79 24.03 5.24 2.14
C THR A 79 25.42 4.96 2.74
N ASN A 80 26.35 4.45 1.93
CA ASN A 80 27.73 4.20 2.34
C ASN A 80 28.48 5.49 2.71
N TRP A 81 28.22 6.58 1.97
CA TRP A 81 28.81 7.88 2.28
C TRP A 81 28.29 8.45 3.61
N VAL A 82 26.99 8.31 3.89
CA VAL A 82 26.40 8.70 5.17
C VAL A 82 26.94 7.83 6.30
N ASP A 83 27.03 6.50 6.13
CA ASP A 83 27.58 5.59 7.13
C ASP A 83 29.04 5.92 7.46
N ALA A 84 29.87 6.11 6.43
CA ALA A 84 31.27 6.50 6.60
C ALA A 84 31.41 7.84 7.35
N ARG A 85 30.54 8.81 7.09
CA ARG A 85 30.55 10.12 7.76
C ARG A 85 30.01 10.07 9.19
N ALA A 86 29.12 9.13 9.48
CA ALA A 86 28.49 8.98 10.77
C ALA A 86 29.19 7.99 11.70
N SER A 87 30.04 7.11 11.16
CA SER A 87 30.97 6.23 11.88
C SER A 87 31.76 7.01 12.95
N ASP A 88 32.26 8.19 12.62
CA ASP A 88 33.03 9.07 13.54
C ASP A 88 32.17 9.76 14.60
N ARG A 89 30.85 9.74 14.45
CA ARG A 89 29.88 10.43 15.32
C ARG A 89 28.89 9.49 15.98
N ARG A 90 29.09 8.17 15.90
CA ARG A 90 28.23 7.18 16.55
C ARG A 90 28.11 7.56 18.03
N PRO A 91 26.94 8.04 18.49
CA PRO A 91 26.79 8.38 19.88
C PRO A 91 27.02 7.10 20.71
N ALA A 92 27.76 7.18 21.81
CA ALA A 92 27.81 6.12 22.83
C ALA A 92 26.41 5.77 23.39
N VAL A 93 25.38 6.53 23.00
CA VAL A 93 23.96 6.38 23.28
C VAL A 93 23.28 5.24 22.48
N ALA A 94 23.97 4.58 21.54
CA ALA A 94 23.43 3.37 20.87
C ALA A 94 23.11 2.21 21.85
N LYS A 95 23.48 2.32 23.13
CA LYS A 95 23.09 1.41 24.21
C LYS A 95 21.96 1.91 25.12
N GLN A 96 21.41 3.11 24.93
CA GLN A 96 20.48 3.73 25.88
C GLN A 96 19.25 4.32 25.19
N VAL A 97 18.35 3.44 24.71
CA VAL A 97 16.92 3.37 25.11
C VAL A 97 16.43 1.94 24.79
N GLU A 98 17.11 0.93 25.33
CA GLU A 98 16.45 -0.34 25.64
C GLU A 98 15.82 -0.16 27.03
N GLU A 99 14.70 0.56 27.12
CA GLU A 99 13.70 0.00 28.02
C GLU A 99 13.40 -1.37 27.41
N PRO A 100 13.55 -2.48 28.16
CA PRO A 100 13.22 -3.79 27.62
C PRO A 100 11.78 -3.71 27.14
N MET A 101 11.63 -3.69 25.82
CA MET A 101 10.34 -3.78 25.16
C MET A 101 9.83 -5.15 25.58
N GLY A 102 8.86 -5.21 26.49
CA GLY A 102 8.52 -6.41 27.27
C GLY A 102 8.56 -7.70 26.46
N ASP A 103 8.92 -8.85 27.01
CA ASP A 103 9.21 -10.07 26.23
C ASP A 103 8.00 -10.68 25.48
N GLU A 104 6.89 -9.96 25.38
CA GLU A 104 5.68 -10.44 24.74
C GLU A 104 5.90 -10.61 23.23
N ASN A 105 5.53 -11.80 22.76
CA ASN A 105 5.64 -12.16 21.36
C ASN A 105 4.69 -11.28 20.52
N PRO A 106 5.18 -10.64 19.43
CA PRO A 106 4.36 -9.78 18.56
C PRO A 106 3.05 -10.42 18.08
N TYR A 107 3.05 -11.73 17.84
CA TYR A 107 1.86 -12.48 17.42
C TYR A 107 0.89 -12.67 18.59
N ARG A 108 1.38 -12.97 19.79
CA ARG A 108 0.53 -13.06 20.99
C ARG A 108 -0.12 -11.72 21.31
N LEU A 109 0.58 -10.61 21.11
CA LEU A 109 0.01 -9.27 21.24
C LEU A 109 -1.17 -9.04 20.28
N VAL A 110 -1.00 -9.38 18.99
CA VAL A 110 -2.06 -9.21 17.98
C VAL A 110 -3.26 -10.10 18.27
N PHE A 111 -3.06 -11.39 18.58
CA PHE A 111 -4.15 -12.33 18.84
C PHE A 111 -4.78 -12.18 20.23
N GLY A 112 -4.02 -11.69 21.21
CA GLY A 112 -4.46 -11.51 22.59
C GLY A 112 -5.34 -10.28 22.80
N ARG A 113 -5.23 -9.26 21.92
CA ARG A 113 -6.00 -8.02 22.05
C ARG A 113 -6.96 -7.83 20.87
N ARG A 114 -8.25 -7.85 21.19
CA ARG A 114 -9.35 -7.69 20.22
C ARG A 114 -9.17 -6.49 19.30
N TYR A 115 -8.74 -5.35 19.82
CA TYR A 115 -8.53 -4.14 19.04
C TYR A 115 -7.42 -4.31 17.96
N LEU A 116 -6.28 -4.90 18.33
CA LEU A 116 -5.18 -5.17 17.41
C LEU A 116 -5.55 -6.24 16.38
N LEU A 117 -6.27 -7.29 16.78
CA LEU A 117 -6.77 -8.30 15.86
C LEU A 117 -7.72 -7.68 14.81
N LEU A 118 -8.59 -6.75 15.20
CA LEU A 118 -9.46 -6.06 14.26
C LEU A 118 -8.64 -5.22 13.26
N ILE A 119 -7.61 -4.50 13.72
CA ILE A 119 -6.69 -3.77 12.82
C ILE A 119 -5.98 -4.75 11.87
N ALA A 120 -5.52 -5.89 12.38
CA ALA A 120 -4.85 -6.92 11.58
C ALA A 120 -5.77 -7.45 10.47
N LEU A 121 -7.03 -7.77 10.81
CA LEU A 121 -8.05 -8.19 9.85
C LEU A 121 -8.41 -7.09 8.84
N LEU A 122 -8.43 -5.82 9.28
CA LEU A 122 -8.62 -4.69 8.38
C LEU A 122 -7.50 -4.62 7.33
N ILE A 123 -6.23 -4.71 7.74
CA ILE A 123 -5.08 -4.67 6.82
C ILE A 123 -5.08 -5.86 5.87
N LEU A 124 -5.41 -7.05 6.37
CA LEU A 124 -5.53 -8.25 5.54
C LEU A 124 -6.62 -8.10 4.47
N LEU A 125 -7.84 -7.70 4.87
CA LEU A 125 -8.97 -7.52 3.96
C LEU A 125 -8.69 -6.41 2.94
N LEU A 126 -8.10 -5.31 3.38
CA LEU A 126 -7.72 -4.21 2.51
C LEU A 126 -6.76 -4.67 1.42
N ASN A 127 -5.69 -5.39 1.77
CA ASN A 127 -4.74 -5.90 0.78
C ASN A 127 -5.36 -6.98 -0.11
N TRP A 128 -6.15 -7.89 0.44
CA TRP A 128 -6.82 -8.92 -0.36
C TRP A 128 -7.74 -8.31 -1.42
N VAL A 129 -8.64 -7.40 -1.00
CA VAL A 129 -9.57 -6.71 -1.90
C VAL A 129 -8.79 -5.92 -2.94
N ASN A 130 -7.78 -5.14 -2.53
CA ASN A 130 -7.02 -4.29 -3.42
C ASN A 130 -6.25 -5.11 -4.48
N SER A 131 -5.53 -6.15 -4.07
CA SER A 131 -4.77 -7.05 -4.94
C SER A 131 -5.66 -7.81 -5.92
N THR A 132 -6.86 -8.24 -5.48
CA THR A 132 -7.84 -8.86 -6.40
C THR A 132 -8.41 -7.82 -7.37
N GLY A 133 -8.61 -6.58 -6.92
CA GLY A 133 -8.99 -5.45 -7.77
C GLY A 133 -7.96 -5.11 -8.85
N GLU A 134 -6.68 -5.11 -8.50
CA GLU A 134 -5.57 -4.93 -9.45
C GLU A 134 -5.54 -6.06 -10.48
N TYR A 135 -5.82 -7.31 -10.06
CA TYR A 135 -5.96 -8.42 -10.99
C TYR A 135 -7.14 -8.21 -11.97
N ILE A 136 -8.32 -7.79 -11.49
CA ILE A 136 -9.48 -7.48 -12.34
C ILE A 136 -9.12 -6.39 -13.35
N LEU A 137 -8.49 -5.31 -12.90
CA LEU A 137 -8.03 -4.22 -13.76
C LEU A 137 -7.04 -4.73 -14.82
N GLY A 138 -6.00 -5.47 -14.41
CA GLY A 138 -5.00 -6.01 -15.31
C GLY A 138 -5.56 -6.95 -16.36
N LYS A 139 -6.55 -7.78 -15.98
CA LYS A 139 -7.27 -8.66 -16.91
C LYS A 139 -8.03 -7.86 -17.97
N VAL A 140 -8.85 -6.89 -17.55
CA VAL A 140 -9.66 -6.08 -18.48
C VAL A 140 -8.81 -5.17 -19.37
N VAL A 141 -7.70 -4.62 -18.84
CA VAL A 141 -6.74 -3.85 -19.63
C VAL A 141 -6.05 -4.73 -20.67
N SER A 142 -5.66 -5.95 -20.30
CA SER A 142 -5.03 -6.90 -21.22
C SER A 142 -5.99 -7.33 -22.34
N GLU A 143 -7.26 -7.58 -22.01
CA GLU A 143 -8.31 -7.91 -22.98
C GLU A 143 -8.55 -6.72 -23.94
N ALA A 144 -8.67 -5.50 -23.41
CA ALA A 144 -8.83 -4.29 -24.21
C ALA A 144 -7.63 -4.03 -25.14
N ALA A 145 -6.40 -4.21 -24.65
CA ALA A 145 -5.18 -4.03 -25.44
C ALA A 145 -5.08 -5.06 -26.59
N ARG A 146 -5.47 -6.32 -26.34
CA ARG A 146 -5.53 -7.37 -27.38
C ARG A 146 -6.60 -7.07 -28.42
N ALA A 147 -7.77 -6.62 -28.00
CA ALA A 147 -8.84 -6.21 -28.92
C ALA A 147 -8.41 -5.03 -29.81
N ALA A 148 -7.74 -4.03 -29.23
CA ALA A 148 -7.19 -2.90 -29.98
C ALA A 148 -6.10 -3.32 -30.98
N ALA A 149 -5.25 -4.28 -30.61
CA ALA A 149 -4.23 -4.84 -31.51
C ALA A 149 -4.89 -5.57 -32.69
N ALA A 150 -5.92 -6.39 -32.44
CA ALA A 150 -6.64 -7.11 -33.49
C ALA A 150 -7.39 -6.17 -34.45
N ALA A 151 -7.85 -5.01 -33.96
CA ALA A 151 -8.51 -3.99 -34.77
C ALA A 151 -7.54 -3.09 -35.57
N THR A 152 -6.22 -3.21 -35.35
CA THR A 152 -5.20 -2.37 -36.00
C THR A 152 -4.41 -3.20 -37.03
N PRO A 153 -4.67 -3.04 -38.34
CA PRO A 153 -3.91 -3.75 -39.38
C PRO A 153 -2.42 -3.39 -39.30
N GLY A 154 -1.55 -4.40 -39.28
CA GLY A 154 -0.10 -4.20 -39.22
C GLY A 154 0.42 -3.74 -37.85
N ALA A 155 -0.31 -3.98 -36.76
CA ALA A 155 0.14 -3.64 -35.41
C ALA A 155 1.56 -4.18 -35.13
N PRO A 156 2.49 -3.32 -34.66
CA PRO A 156 3.88 -3.72 -34.43
C PRO A 156 4.02 -4.76 -33.32
N ALA A 157 5.08 -5.57 -33.41
CA ALA A 157 5.46 -6.49 -32.34
C ALA A 157 5.70 -5.70 -31.04
N GLY A 158 4.88 -5.93 -30.02
CA GLY A 158 4.92 -5.20 -28.75
C GLY A 158 3.74 -4.25 -28.50
N PHE A 159 2.86 -4.00 -29.49
CA PHE A 159 1.71 -3.08 -29.35
C PHE A 159 0.88 -3.30 -28.08
N VAL A 160 0.61 -4.57 -27.74
CA VAL A 160 -0.17 -4.94 -26.54
C VAL A 160 0.56 -4.50 -25.26
N ASN A 161 1.85 -4.81 -25.15
CA ASN A 161 2.65 -4.47 -23.98
C ASN A 161 2.81 -2.96 -23.83
N ASP A 162 3.01 -2.24 -24.94
CA ASP A 162 3.11 -0.78 -24.94
C ASP A 162 1.79 -0.13 -24.53
N SER A 163 0.66 -0.66 -25.01
CA SER A 163 -0.68 -0.19 -24.64
C SER A 163 -0.96 -0.38 -23.16
N ILE A 164 -0.62 -1.55 -22.61
CA ILE A 164 -0.74 -1.85 -21.18
C ILE A 164 0.19 -0.92 -20.37
N GLY A 165 1.43 -0.74 -20.80
CA GLY A 165 2.41 0.13 -20.13
C GLY A 165 1.95 1.59 -20.10
N ARG A 166 1.45 2.12 -21.22
CA ARG A 166 0.88 3.48 -21.29
C ARG A 166 -0.35 3.62 -20.40
N PHE A 167 -1.23 2.61 -20.40
CA PHE A 167 -2.40 2.60 -19.51
C PHE A 167 -2.00 2.72 -18.04
N TYR A 168 -1.08 1.88 -17.57
CA TYR A 168 -0.67 1.90 -16.16
C TYR A 168 0.10 3.16 -15.79
N GLY A 169 0.94 3.69 -16.68
CA GLY A 169 1.62 4.97 -16.45
C GLY A 169 0.62 6.13 -16.30
N ASP A 170 -0.43 6.14 -17.12
CA ASP A 170 -1.50 7.13 -17.02
C ASP A 170 -2.38 6.92 -15.78
N PHE A 171 -2.78 5.69 -15.51
CA PHE A 171 -3.58 5.30 -14.34
C PHE A 171 -2.91 5.72 -13.03
N TYR A 172 -1.63 5.35 -12.82
CA TYR A 172 -0.91 5.72 -11.60
C TYR A 172 -0.61 7.22 -11.53
N GLY A 173 -0.44 7.90 -12.67
CA GLY A 173 -0.35 9.35 -12.72
C GLY A 173 -1.59 10.03 -12.12
N VAL A 174 -2.78 9.59 -12.54
CA VAL A 174 -4.06 10.11 -12.02
C VAL A 174 -4.27 9.70 -10.56
N VAL A 175 -3.99 8.45 -10.18
CA VAL A 175 -4.10 7.97 -8.79
C VAL A 175 -3.26 8.81 -7.84
N ASN A 176 -2.00 9.06 -8.17
CA ASN A 176 -1.09 9.81 -7.31
C ASN A 176 -1.46 11.30 -7.24
N ALA A 177 -1.88 11.91 -8.35
CA ALA A 177 -2.38 13.28 -8.35
C ALA A 177 -3.65 13.42 -7.48
N ALA A 178 -4.61 12.51 -7.64
CA ALA A 178 -5.83 12.47 -6.83
C ALA A 178 -5.52 12.22 -5.34
N SER A 179 -4.64 11.26 -5.05
CA SER A 179 -4.16 10.97 -3.68
C SER A 179 -3.56 12.22 -3.03
N LEU A 180 -2.72 12.96 -3.75
CA LEU A 180 -2.12 14.20 -3.25
C LEU A 180 -3.18 15.25 -2.92
N VAL A 181 -4.15 15.46 -3.80
CA VAL A 181 -5.26 16.40 -3.56
C VAL A 181 -6.07 15.99 -2.33
N VAL A 182 -6.43 14.70 -2.20
CA VAL A 182 -7.15 14.19 -1.04
C VAL A 182 -6.30 14.37 0.23
N GLN A 183 -5.01 14.04 0.18
CA GLN A 183 -4.09 14.14 1.32
C GLN A 183 -3.96 15.59 1.81
N LEU A 184 -3.75 16.55 0.91
CA LEU A 184 -3.49 17.95 1.26
C LEU A 184 -4.76 18.67 1.73
N PHE A 185 -5.89 18.43 1.06
CA PHE A 185 -7.09 19.26 1.27
C PHE A 185 -8.19 18.56 2.05
N LEU A 186 -8.30 17.23 1.96
CA LEU A 186 -9.45 16.50 2.51
C LEU A 186 -9.10 15.77 3.80
N VAL A 187 -7.94 15.11 3.91
CA VAL A 187 -7.62 14.25 5.06
C VAL A 187 -7.73 14.97 6.40
N SER A 188 -7.08 16.14 6.56
CA SER A 188 -7.15 16.92 7.80
C SER A 188 -8.60 17.34 8.13
N ARG A 189 -9.38 17.76 7.12
CA ARG A 189 -10.77 18.19 7.30
C ARG A 189 -11.68 17.01 7.67
N ILE A 190 -11.51 15.87 7.00
CA ILE A 190 -12.24 14.63 7.30
C ILE A 190 -11.97 14.22 8.75
N LEU A 191 -10.71 14.15 9.18
CA LEU A 191 -10.38 13.76 10.55
C LEU A 191 -10.92 14.75 11.59
N LYS A 192 -10.91 16.06 11.29
CA LYS A 192 -11.41 17.11 12.21
C LYS A 192 -12.94 17.11 12.32
N TYR A 193 -13.66 17.04 11.20
CA TYR A 193 -15.11 17.26 11.17
C TYR A 193 -15.93 15.97 11.13
N ILE A 194 -15.44 14.93 10.47
CA ILE A 194 -16.12 13.63 10.33
C ILE A 194 -15.66 12.65 11.43
N GLY A 195 -14.40 12.79 11.87
CA GLY A 195 -13.80 11.96 12.91
C GLY A 195 -13.33 10.59 12.39
N VAL A 196 -12.47 9.95 13.18
CA VAL A 196 -11.77 8.70 12.81
C VAL A 196 -12.74 7.57 12.47
N ARG A 197 -13.80 7.40 13.26
CA ARG A 197 -14.77 6.30 13.09
C ARG A 197 -15.48 6.34 11.74
N ALA A 198 -15.98 7.50 11.34
CA ALA A 198 -16.67 7.62 10.06
C ALA A 198 -15.68 7.69 8.89
N ALA A 199 -14.49 8.28 9.10
CA ALA A 199 -13.42 8.27 8.11
C ALA A 199 -12.97 6.85 7.70
N LEU A 200 -12.95 5.88 8.64
CA LEU A 200 -12.64 4.47 8.35
C LEU A 200 -13.63 3.81 7.37
N LEU A 201 -14.84 4.34 7.24
CA LEU A 201 -15.87 3.78 6.37
C LEU A 201 -15.77 4.31 4.93
N ILE A 202 -15.06 5.41 4.69
CA ILE A 202 -15.00 6.05 3.37
C ILE A 202 -14.41 5.10 2.33
N LEU A 203 -13.24 4.52 2.60
CA LEU A 203 -12.59 3.61 1.67
C LEU A 203 -13.41 2.34 1.38
N PRO A 204 -13.93 1.57 2.38
CA PRO A 204 -14.74 0.40 2.08
C PRO A 204 -16.07 0.74 1.38
N VAL A 205 -16.65 1.92 1.60
CA VAL A 205 -17.83 2.37 0.84
C VAL A 205 -17.48 2.65 -0.62
N ILE A 206 -16.33 3.29 -0.90
CA ILE A 206 -15.82 3.49 -2.26
C ILE A 206 -15.59 2.13 -2.95
N ALA A 207 -14.93 1.20 -2.24
CA ALA A 207 -14.71 -0.16 -2.74
C ALA A 207 -16.04 -0.88 -3.01
N PHE A 208 -17.01 -0.79 -2.09
CA PHE A 208 -18.32 -1.45 -2.25
C PHE A 208 -19.03 -0.95 -3.50
N ALA A 209 -19.13 0.38 -3.67
CA ALA A 209 -19.73 0.98 -4.85
C ALA A 209 -18.98 0.58 -6.14
N GLY A 210 -17.64 0.61 -6.11
CA GLY A 210 -16.80 0.24 -7.24
C GLY A 210 -16.98 -1.21 -7.68
N TYR A 211 -16.93 -2.17 -6.75
CA TYR A 211 -17.09 -3.59 -7.08
C TYR A 211 -18.54 -3.96 -7.38
N ALA A 212 -19.52 -3.29 -6.78
CA ALA A 212 -20.92 -3.45 -7.17
C ALA A 212 -21.11 -3.04 -8.64
N LEU A 213 -20.64 -1.86 -9.03
CA LEU A 213 -20.70 -1.40 -10.43
C LEU A 213 -19.93 -2.34 -11.36
N ALA A 214 -18.72 -2.76 -11.00
CA ALA A 214 -17.92 -3.69 -11.80
C ALA A 214 -18.57 -5.07 -11.96
N ALA A 215 -19.36 -5.54 -10.98
CA ALA A 215 -20.07 -6.81 -11.06
C ALA A 215 -21.25 -6.80 -12.04
N PHE A 216 -21.85 -5.64 -12.31
CA PHE A 216 -22.94 -5.50 -13.29
C PHE A 216 -22.46 -4.98 -14.64
N VAL A 217 -21.44 -4.11 -14.65
CA VAL A 217 -20.92 -3.46 -15.85
C VAL A 217 -19.38 -3.53 -15.84
N PRO A 218 -18.78 -4.69 -16.19
CA PRO A 218 -17.34 -4.94 -16.13
C PRO A 218 -16.58 -4.30 -17.31
N VAL A 219 -16.78 -3.00 -17.54
CA VAL A 219 -16.08 -2.25 -18.59
C VAL A 219 -14.86 -1.52 -18.04
N LEU A 220 -13.84 -1.36 -18.88
CA LEU A 220 -12.56 -0.77 -18.48
C LEU A 220 -12.71 0.60 -17.81
N GLY A 221 -13.60 1.46 -18.31
CA GLY A 221 -13.83 2.79 -17.73
C GLY A 221 -14.31 2.75 -16.28
N ILE A 222 -15.29 1.89 -15.97
CA ILE A 222 -15.84 1.75 -14.61
C ILE A 222 -14.79 1.18 -13.67
N ILE A 223 -14.09 0.13 -14.08
CA ILE A 223 -13.06 -0.51 -13.26
C ILE A 223 -11.90 0.46 -13.02
N ARG A 224 -11.45 1.17 -14.07
CA ARG A 224 -10.40 2.19 -13.98
C ARG A 224 -10.76 3.24 -12.93
N TRP A 225 -11.91 3.91 -13.06
CA TRP A 225 -12.27 5.00 -12.15
C TRP A 225 -12.57 4.53 -10.72
N SER A 226 -13.17 3.34 -10.57
CA SER A 226 -13.38 2.71 -9.26
C SER A 226 -12.04 2.45 -8.57
N LYS A 227 -11.08 1.85 -9.28
CA LYS A 227 -9.73 1.60 -8.76
C LYS A 227 -8.95 2.88 -8.54
N THR A 228 -9.16 3.92 -9.35
CA THR A 228 -8.56 5.24 -9.11
C THR A 228 -9.05 5.82 -7.78
N ALA A 229 -10.36 5.80 -7.53
CA ALA A 229 -10.93 6.30 -6.28
C ALA A 229 -10.47 5.45 -5.07
N GLU A 230 -10.45 4.13 -5.21
CA GLU A 230 -9.98 3.20 -4.18
C GLU A 230 -8.51 3.46 -3.82
N ASN A 231 -7.60 3.42 -4.81
CA ASN A 231 -6.17 3.58 -4.57
C ASN A 231 -5.82 5.00 -4.10
N ALA A 232 -6.46 6.04 -4.65
CA ALA A 232 -6.23 7.41 -4.19
C ALA A 232 -6.64 7.59 -2.73
N THR A 233 -7.74 6.98 -2.30
CA THR A 233 -8.22 7.04 -0.91
C THR A 233 -7.36 6.16 0.02
N ASP A 234 -6.87 5.01 -0.45
CA ASP A 234 -5.98 4.17 0.34
C ASP A 234 -4.65 4.87 0.60
N TYR A 235 -4.02 5.41 -0.44
CA TYR A 235 -2.71 6.05 -0.36
C TYR A 235 -2.72 7.36 0.44
N SER A 236 -3.89 7.98 0.62
CA SER A 236 -4.05 9.22 1.38
C SER A 236 -4.71 8.99 2.75
N LEU A 237 -6.04 8.95 2.76
CA LEU A 237 -6.85 8.89 3.97
C LEU A 237 -6.58 7.61 4.78
N MET A 238 -6.62 6.44 4.15
CA MET A 238 -6.45 5.19 4.88
C MET A 238 -5.02 5.03 5.39
N ASN A 239 -4.01 5.41 4.61
CA ASN A 239 -2.63 5.46 5.07
C ASN A 239 -2.47 6.32 6.35
N THR A 240 -3.14 7.47 6.38
CA THR A 240 -3.17 8.33 7.58
C THR A 240 -3.93 7.66 8.74
N LEU A 241 -5.10 7.06 8.46
CA LEU A 241 -5.91 6.36 9.47
C LEU A 241 -5.17 5.18 10.09
N LYS A 242 -4.43 4.39 9.31
CA LYS A 242 -3.59 3.30 9.79
C LYS A 242 -2.65 3.78 10.90
N GLY A 243 -2.04 4.96 10.75
CA GLY A 243 -1.24 5.56 11.82
C GLY A 243 -2.06 6.02 13.04
N VAL A 244 -3.20 6.67 12.80
CA VAL A 244 -4.11 7.17 13.84
C VAL A 244 -4.65 6.03 14.72
N LEU A 245 -4.93 4.86 14.16
CA LEU A 245 -5.45 3.70 14.90
C LEU A 245 -4.52 3.20 16.01
N PHE A 246 -3.21 3.48 15.94
CA PHE A 246 -2.23 3.14 16.97
C PHE A 246 -1.97 4.28 17.96
N LEU A 247 -2.71 5.40 17.91
CA LEU A 247 -2.63 6.43 18.95
C LEU A 247 -3.09 5.95 20.34
N PRO A 248 -4.21 5.21 20.49
CA PRO A 248 -4.64 4.73 21.79
C PRO A 248 -3.87 3.49 22.29
N THR A 249 -2.92 2.93 21.53
CA THR A 249 -2.18 1.72 21.91
C THR A 249 -0.97 2.03 22.80
N THR A 250 -0.45 1.02 23.50
CA THR A 250 0.81 1.10 24.26
C THR A 250 2.01 1.22 23.31
N ARG A 251 3.18 1.53 23.88
CA ARG A 251 4.45 1.58 23.14
C ARG A 251 4.73 0.22 22.50
N GLU A 252 4.64 -0.86 23.27
CA GLU A 252 4.91 -2.21 22.79
C GLU A 252 4.00 -2.63 21.63
N GLU A 253 2.70 -2.36 21.72
CA GLU A 253 1.75 -2.62 20.64
C GLU A 253 2.08 -1.82 19.37
N LYS A 254 2.46 -0.55 19.52
CA LYS A 254 2.80 0.34 18.40
C LYS A 254 4.06 -0.10 17.65
N TYR A 255 5.06 -0.66 18.34
CA TYR A 255 6.30 -1.09 17.71
C TYR A 255 6.27 -2.55 17.25
N LYS A 256 5.79 -3.48 18.10
CA LYS A 256 5.79 -4.92 17.80
C LYS A 256 4.56 -5.35 17.00
N ALA A 257 3.37 -5.06 17.52
CA ALA A 257 2.15 -5.54 16.89
C ALA A 257 1.91 -4.87 15.53
N LYS A 258 2.19 -3.57 15.41
CA LYS A 258 2.14 -2.87 14.12
C LYS A 258 3.07 -3.50 13.08
N GLN A 259 4.32 -3.83 13.45
CA GLN A 259 5.25 -4.48 12.54
C GLN A 259 4.75 -5.86 12.11
N ALA A 260 4.21 -6.66 13.04
CA ALA A 260 3.61 -7.96 12.70
C ALA A 260 2.39 -7.82 11.78
N ILE A 261 1.56 -6.80 11.98
CA ILE A 261 0.40 -6.50 11.14
C ILE A 261 0.84 -6.07 9.74
N ASP A 262 1.75 -5.11 9.64
CA ASP A 262 2.24 -4.53 8.38
C ASP A 262 3.05 -5.53 7.54
N THR A 263 3.53 -6.62 8.15
CA THR A 263 4.26 -7.68 7.45
C THR A 263 3.39 -8.91 7.22
N LEU A 264 3.04 -9.66 8.26
CA LEU A 264 2.35 -10.94 8.13
C LEU A 264 0.95 -10.78 7.55
N PHE A 265 0.13 -9.88 8.10
CA PHE A 265 -1.27 -9.76 7.70
C PHE A 265 -1.43 -9.08 6.35
N MET A 266 -0.59 -8.09 6.06
CA MET A 266 -0.48 -7.50 4.72
C MET A 266 -0.16 -8.59 3.67
N ARG A 267 0.88 -9.39 3.91
CA ARG A 267 1.31 -10.44 2.96
C ARG A 267 0.34 -11.61 2.90
N ALA A 268 -0.32 -11.95 4.00
CA ALA A 268 -1.40 -12.91 3.99
C ALA A 268 -2.53 -12.47 3.04
N GLY A 269 -2.85 -11.16 3.01
CA GLY A 269 -3.79 -10.60 2.03
C GLY A 269 -3.36 -10.84 0.57
N ASP A 270 -2.07 -10.61 0.25
CA ASP A 270 -1.52 -10.89 -1.09
C ASP A 270 -1.60 -12.38 -1.46
N VAL A 271 -1.23 -13.27 -0.52
CA VAL A 271 -1.28 -14.72 -0.73
C VAL A 271 -2.71 -15.22 -0.91
N LEU A 272 -3.65 -14.72 -0.10
CA LEU A 272 -5.08 -15.06 -0.23
C LEU A 272 -5.67 -14.53 -1.54
N SER A 273 -5.27 -13.34 -1.97
CA SER A 273 -5.61 -12.81 -3.29
C SER A 273 -5.06 -13.70 -4.41
N ALA A 274 -3.79 -14.11 -4.33
CA ALA A 274 -3.17 -14.98 -5.33
C ALA A 274 -3.84 -16.36 -5.37
N ALA A 275 -4.17 -16.93 -4.20
CA ALA A 275 -4.90 -18.19 -4.09
C ALA A 275 -6.31 -18.08 -4.69
N LEU A 276 -7.02 -16.99 -4.42
CA LEU A 276 -8.32 -16.69 -5.02
C LEU A 276 -8.22 -16.58 -6.54
N VAL A 277 -7.23 -15.86 -7.05
CA VAL A 277 -6.99 -15.71 -8.49
C VAL A 277 -6.64 -17.05 -9.15
N PHE A 278 -5.80 -17.85 -8.51
CA PHE A 278 -5.43 -19.17 -9.00
C PHE A 278 -6.64 -20.12 -9.04
N ALA A 279 -7.35 -20.27 -7.92
CA ALA A 279 -8.56 -21.10 -7.86
C ALA A 279 -9.64 -20.61 -8.84
N GLY A 280 -9.83 -19.28 -8.90
CA GLY A 280 -10.78 -18.65 -9.79
C GLY A 280 -10.46 -18.90 -11.27
N THR A 281 -9.21 -18.77 -11.68
CA THR A 281 -8.83 -18.95 -13.10
C THR A 281 -8.67 -20.41 -13.51
N THR A 282 -8.04 -21.24 -12.67
CA THR A 282 -7.68 -22.62 -13.03
C THR A 282 -8.80 -23.62 -12.76
N TRP A 283 -9.56 -23.47 -11.68
CA TRP A 283 -10.57 -24.46 -11.29
C TRP A 283 -12.00 -24.01 -11.61
N LEU A 284 -12.29 -22.71 -11.49
CA LEU A 284 -13.66 -22.20 -11.57
C LEU A 284 -13.98 -21.43 -12.87
N GLY A 285 -12.98 -21.12 -13.69
CA GLY A 285 -13.18 -20.39 -14.94
C GLY A 285 -13.72 -18.96 -14.77
N PHE A 286 -13.38 -18.27 -13.68
CA PHE A 286 -13.90 -16.94 -13.36
C PHE A 286 -13.50 -15.88 -14.40
N ALA A 287 -14.50 -15.13 -14.86
CA ALA A 287 -14.32 -13.86 -15.56
C ALA A 287 -14.21 -12.69 -14.55
N ALA A 288 -13.97 -11.48 -15.06
CA ALA A 288 -13.83 -10.27 -14.22
C ALA A 288 -15.04 -10.07 -13.28
N ARG A 289 -16.25 -10.40 -13.75
CA ARG A 289 -17.49 -10.29 -12.98
C ARG A 289 -17.49 -11.14 -11.71
N GLN A 290 -17.06 -12.39 -11.79
CA GLN A 290 -17.05 -13.30 -10.63
C GLN A 290 -16.04 -12.83 -9.58
N PHE A 291 -14.87 -12.35 -10.00
CA PHE A 291 -13.91 -11.73 -9.08
C PHE A 291 -14.48 -10.48 -8.42
N ALA A 292 -15.20 -9.63 -9.16
CA ALA A 292 -15.87 -8.46 -8.59
C ALA A 292 -16.94 -8.84 -7.55
N LEU A 293 -17.71 -9.92 -7.78
CA LEU A 293 -18.68 -10.43 -6.80
C LEU A 293 -18.01 -10.97 -5.53
N VAL A 294 -16.88 -11.68 -5.65
CA VAL A 294 -16.11 -12.12 -4.48
C VAL A 294 -15.58 -10.91 -3.70
N ASN A 295 -15.01 -9.93 -4.39
CA ASN A 295 -14.57 -8.68 -3.75
C ASN A 295 -15.72 -7.94 -3.06
N LEU A 296 -16.90 -7.91 -3.65
CA LEU A 296 -18.08 -7.31 -3.03
C LEU A 296 -18.41 -7.99 -1.69
N GLY A 297 -18.34 -9.33 -1.64
CA GLY A 297 -18.49 -10.10 -0.40
C GLY A 297 -17.42 -9.78 0.64
N LEU A 298 -16.15 -9.71 0.22
CA LEU A 298 -15.03 -9.33 1.10
C LEU A 298 -15.19 -7.91 1.65
N VAL A 299 -15.67 -6.97 0.83
CA VAL A 299 -15.92 -5.58 1.24
C VAL A 299 -17.05 -5.49 2.27
N LEU A 300 -18.09 -6.32 2.17
CA LEU A 300 -19.14 -6.38 3.20
C LEU A 300 -18.56 -6.79 4.56
N VAL A 301 -17.66 -7.77 4.58
CA VAL A 301 -16.95 -8.17 5.80
C VAL A 301 -16.07 -7.02 6.30
N TRP A 302 -15.35 -6.36 5.39
CA TRP A 302 -14.52 -5.20 5.70
C TRP A 302 -15.32 -4.06 6.34
N LEU A 303 -16.51 -3.72 5.83
CA LEU A 303 -17.40 -2.71 6.42
C LEU A 303 -17.73 -3.05 7.88
N VAL A 304 -18.06 -4.31 8.16
CA VAL A 304 -18.34 -4.77 9.54
C VAL A 304 -17.12 -4.61 10.43
N ILE A 305 -15.93 -4.97 9.95
CA ILE A 305 -14.67 -4.82 10.70
C ILE A 305 -14.37 -3.34 10.96
N ALA A 306 -14.49 -2.48 9.95
CA ALA A 306 -14.26 -1.03 10.08
C ALA A 306 -15.22 -0.39 11.09
N LEU A 307 -16.51 -0.78 11.09
CA LEU A 307 -17.48 -0.34 12.09
C LEU A 307 -17.10 -0.77 13.51
N ARG A 308 -16.59 -2.00 13.68
CA ARG A 308 -16.13 -2.51 14.98
C ARG A 308 -14.88 -1.78 15.47
N ILE A 309 -13.90 -1.53 14.59
CA ILE A 309 -12.70 -0.75 14.92
C ILE A 309 -13.08 0.66 15.36
N GLY A 310 -13.94 1.34 14.60
CA GLY A 310 -14.34 2.70 14.93
C GLY A 310 -15.04 2.82 16.29
N ARG A 311 -15.83 1.81 16.70
CA ARG A 311 -16.43 1.75 18.04
C ARG A 311 -15.39 1.55 19.13
N GLU A 312 -14.44 0.64 18.89
CA GLU A 312 -13.40 0.32 19.89
C GLU A 312 -12.39 1.47 20.05
N PHE A 313 -12.02 2.14 18.94
CA PHE A 313 -11.20 3.34 18.97
C PHE A 313 -11.82 4.42 19.85
N GLN A 314 -13.12 4.72 19.66
CA GLN A 314 -13.82 5.71 20.50
C GLN A 314 -13.80 5.33 21.99
N ARG A 315 -14.00 4.05 22.32
CA ARG A 315 -13.95 3.57 23.70
C ARG A 315 -12.57 3.76 24.33
N LEU A 316 -11.51 3.37 23.61
CA LEU A 316 -10.14 3.47 24.10
C LEU A 316 -9.66 4.92 24.23
N THR A 317 -10.11 5.81 23.35
CA THR A 317 -9.79 7.24 23.45
C THR A 317 -10.56 7.92 24.59
N ALA A 318 -11.84 7.58 24.79
CA ALA A 318 -12.65 8.12 25.89
C ALA A 318 -12.18 7.66 27.27
N ALA A 319 -11.56 6.48 27.39
CA ALA A 319 -10.99 5.99 28.65
C ALA A 319 -9.65 6.65 29.05
N LYS A 320 -9.03 7.41 28.13
CA LYS A 320 -7.73 8.07 28.35
C LYS A 320 -7.82 9.58 28.56
N GLY A 321 -8.97 10.19 28.27
CA GLY A 321 -9.23 11.62 28.48
C GLY A 321 -10.13 11.84 29.68
#